data_AF-A0A5N7MTF9-F1
#
_entry.id   AF-A0A5N7MTF9-F1
#
_cell.length_a   1.000
_cell.length_b   1.000
_cell.length_c   1.000
_cell.angle_alpha   90.00
_cell.angle_beta   90.00
_cell.angle_gamma   90.00
#
_symmetry.space_group_name_H-M   'P 1'
#
loop_
_entity.id
_entity.type
_entity.pdbx_description
1 polymer ?
#
loop_
_entity_poly.entity_id
_entity_poly.type
_entity_poly.pdbx_seq_one_letter_code
_entity_poly.pdbx_strand_id
1 'polypeptide(L)' 'MIKGGVELGYLCPGCGSTRAVVSPKPHDHSIVRCSECQRALGCLSDIRRELAVKAREDASALAKRIYRQGRGIRRS' A
#
# COMPACT_ATOMS: atom_id res chain seq x y z
N MET A 1 9.53 21.01 5.25
CA MET A 1 10.10 19.68 5.54
C MET A 1 9.46 19.13 6.80
N ILE A 2 8.66 18.07 6.70
CA ILE A 2 8.02 17.42 7.87
C ILE A 2 9.12 16.62 8.58
N LYS A 3 9.80 17.22 9.56
CA LYS A 3 10.80 16.54 10.37
C LYS A 3 10.06 15.58 11.33
N GLY A 4 10.07 14.28 11.04
CA GLY A 4 9.58 13.23 11.94
C GLY A 4 8.41 12.36 11.45
N GLY A 5 7.98 12.45 10.19
CA GLY A 5 6.95 11.56 9.64
C GLY A 5 7.51 10.25 9.09
N VAL A 6 6.74 9.15 9.21
CA VAL A 6 7.07 7.87 8.55
C VAL A 6 6.59 7.93 7.10
N GLU A 7 7.48 7.68 6.15
CA GLU A 7 7.13 7.54 4.74
C GLU A 7 6.56 6.14 4.45
N LEU A 8 5.49 6.09 3.66
CA LEU A 8 4.79 4.89 3.23
C LEU A 8 4.69 4.88 1.70
N GLY A 9 4.90 3.71 1.11
CA GLY A 9 4.60 3.45 -0.30
C GLY A 9 3.10 3.30 -0.51
N TYR A 10 2.39 4.39 -0.82
CA TYR A 10 0.96 4.36 -1.13
C TYR A 10 0.65 5.30 -2.29
N LEU A 11 -0.12 4.81 -3.26
CA LEU A 11 -0.47 5.56 -4.46
C LEU A 11 -1.52 6.63 -4.13
N CYS A 12 -1.18 7.89 -4.37
CA CYS A 12 -2.12 8.98 -4.27
C CYS A 12 -3.01 9.04 -5.52
N PRO A 13 -4.35 8.94 -5.39
CA PRO A 13 -5.27 9.03 -6.53
C PRO A 13 -5.35 10.44 -7.12
N GLY A 14 -4.87 11.47 -6.41
CA GLY A 14 -4.91 12.85 -6.87
C GLY A 14 -3.76 13.23 -7.82
N CYS A 15 -2.53 12.84 -7.49
CA CYS A 15 -1.34 13.23 -8.25
C CYS A 15 -0.52 12.06 -8.79
N GLY A 16 -0.92 10.80 -8.52
CA GLY A 16 -0.20 9.60 -8.97
C GLY A 16 1.12 9.32 -8.24
N SER A 17 1.50 10.14 -7.26
CA SER A 17 2.70 9.89 -6.44
C SER A 17 2.51 8.64 -5.58
N THR A 18 3.57 7.85 -5.42
CA THR A 18 3.60 6.65 -4.56
C THR A 18 4.09 6.95 -3.14
N ARG A 19 4.32 8.22 -2.81
CA ARG A 19 4.87 8.64 -1.52
C ARG A 19 3.80 9.27 -0.65
N ALA A 20 3.59 8.67 0.51
CA ALA A 20 2.69 9.15 1.54
C ALA A 20 3.43 9.28 2.87
N VAL A 21 3.00 10.21 3.72
CA VAL A 21 3.63 10.52 5.01
C VAL A 21 2.57 10.46 6.11
N VAL A 22 2.91 9.79 7.20
CA VAL A 22 2.12 9.79 8.42
C VAL A 22 2.60 10.91 9.33
N SER A 23 1.68 11.75 9.80
CA SER A 23 2.01 12.74 10.83
C SER A 23 2.12 12.07 12.20
N PRO A 24 3.23 12.23 12.95
CA PRO A 24 3.48 11.52 14.21
C PRO A 24 2.74 12.10 15.42
N LYS A 25 1.70 12.93 15.24
CA LYS A 25 1.03 13.58 16.37
C LYS A 25 0.27 12.53 17.21
N PRO A 26 0.51 12.46 18.53
CA PRO A 26 0.07 11.35 19.37
C PRO A 26 -1.44 11.33 19.69
N HIS A 27 -2.21 12.35 19.28
CA HIS A 27 -3.61 12.50 19.67
C HIS A 27 -4.62 12.45 18.52
N ASP A 28 -4.16 12.43 17.27
CA ASP A 28 -5.04 12.28 16.11
C ASP A 28 -4.76 10.94 15.46
N HIS A 29 -5.82 10.16 15.26
CA HIS A 29 -5.86 9.01 14.35
C HIS A 29 -4.91 9.25 13.19
N SER A 30 -3.84 8.45 13.07
CA SER A 30 -2.65 8.83 12.29
C SER A 30 -3.02 9.08 10.82
N ILE A 31 -3.32 10.33 10.46
CA ILE A 31 -3.80 10.67 9.13
C ILE A 31 -2.61 10.58 8.19
N VAL A 32 -2.79 9.80 7.13
CA VAL A 32 -1.82 9.65 6.06
C VAL A 32 -2.12 10.69 5.00
N ARG A 33 -1.09 11.42 4.58
CA ARG A 33 -1.17 12.43 3.52
C ARG A 33 -0.19 12.13 2.42
N CYS A 34 -0.51 12.50 1.18
CA CYS A 34 0.48 12.43 0.10
C CYS A 34 1.62 13.43 0.36
N SER A 35 2.88 13.04 0.12
CA SER A 35 4.03 13.94 0.27
C SER A 35 3.95 15.13 -0.69
N GLU A 36 3.49 14.89 -1.92
CA GLU A 36 3.50 15.86 -3.02
C GLU A 36 2.33 16.83 -2.94
N CYS A 37 1.09 16.32 -2.96
CA CYS A 37 -0.10 17.16 -3.01
C CYS A 37 -0.73 17.43 -1.64
N GLN A 38 -0.14 16.89 -0.55
CA GLN A 38 -0.62 17.03 0.84
C GLN A 38 -2.07 16.58 1.08
N ARG A 39 -2.68 15.92 0.08
CA ARG A 39 -4.04 15.39 0.16
C ARG A 39 -4.14 14.32 1.24
N ALA A 40 -5.17 14.39 2.06
CA ALA A 40 -5.50 13.33 3.01
C ALA A 40 -5.93 12.08 2.24
N LEU A 41 -5.22 10.98 2.47
CA LEU A 41 -5.48 9.68 1.87
C LEU A 41 -6.41 8.84 2.75
N GLY A 42 -6.36 9.05 4.08
CA GLY A 42 -7.18 8.35 5.05
C GLY A 42 -6.43 8.15 6.36
N CYS A 43 -6.98 7.29 7.22
CA CYS A 43 -6.31 6.87 8.45
C CYS A 43 -5.30 5.76 8.17
N LEU A 44 -4.22 5.71 8.94
CA LEU A 44 -3.19 4.69 8.83
C LEU A 44 -3.73 3.27 8.98
N SER A 45 -4.72 3.06 9.86
CA SER A 45 -5.36 1.76 10.07
C SER A 45 -6.02 1.22 8.79
N ASP A 46 -6.77 2.07 8.10
CA ASP A 46 -7.47 1.71 6.86
C ASP A 46 -6.46 1.42 5.74
N ILE A 47 -5.48 2.30 5.58
CA ILE A 47 -4.43 2.13 4.57
C ILE A 47 -3.62 0.86 4.82
N ARG A 48 -3.29 0.54 6.08
CA ARG A 48 -2.63 -0.73 6.42
C ARG A 48 -3.50 -1.94 6.09
N ARG A 49 -4.81 -1.86 6.34
CA ARG A 49 -5.75 -2.94 6.01
C ARG A 49 -5.85 -3.13 4.50
N GLU A 50 -5.98 -2.06 3.73
CA GLU A 50 -6.00 -2.12 2.26
C GLU A 50 -4.73 -2.75 1.69
N LEU A 51 -3.56 -2.30 2.16
CA LEU A 51 -2.28 -2.87 1.74
C LEU A 51 -2.17 -4.35 2.08
N ALA A 52 -2.63 -4.76 3.26
CA ALA A 52 -2.63 -6.16 3.68
C ALA A 52 -3.57 -7.03 2.83
N VAL A 53 -4.76 -6.52 2.48
CA VAL A 53 -5.69 -7.22 1.58
C VAL A 53 -5.09 -7.37 0.20
N LYS A 54 -4.56 -6.29 -0.37
CA LYS A 54 -3.93 -6.31 -1.70
C LYS A 54 -2.76 -7.28 -1.76
N ALA A 55 -1.90 -7.29 -0.75
CA ALA A 55 -0.79 -8.23 -0.68
C ALA A 55 -1.26 -9.71 -0.65
N ARG A 56 -2.37 -9.99 0.04
CA ARG A 56 -2.97 -11.34 0.06
C ARG A 56 -3.54 -11.73 -1.31
N GLU A 57 -4.20 -10.81 -1.99
CA GLU A 57 -4.74 -11.03 -3.33
C GLU A 57 -3.63 -11.26 -4.35
N ASP A 58 -2.58 -10.44 -4.33
CA ASP A 58 -1.40 -10.57 -5.20
C ASP A 58 -0.69 -11.91 -4.96
N ALA A 59 -0.50 -12.30 -3.69
CA ALA A 59 0.07 -13.60 -3.34
C ALA A 59 -0.81 -14.77 -3.83
N SER A 60 -2.13 -14.68 -3.68
CA SER A 60 -3.07 -15.68 -4.18
C SER A 60 -3.04 -15.79 -5.71
N ALA A 61 -3.00 -14.64 -6.40
CA ALA A 61 -2.91 -14.58 -7.85
C ALA A 61 -1.59 -15.19 -8.34
N LEU A 62 -0.47 -14.87 -7.69
CA LEU A 62 0.83 -15.46 -8.00
C LEU A 62 0.84 -16.98 -7.79
N ALA A 63 0.31 -17.46 -6.66
CA ALA A 63 0.21 -18.90 -6.37
C ALA A 63 -0.61 -19.63 -7.45
N LYS A 64 -1.74 -19.07 -7.88
CA LYS A 64 -2.55 -19.61 -9.00
C LYS A 64 -1.77 -19.65 -10.31
N ARG A 65 -0.98 -18.61 -10.62
CA ARG A 65 -0.13 -18.57 -11.82
C ARG A 65 0.94 -19.64 -11.79
N ILE A 66 1.67 -19.78 -10.68
CA ILE A 66 2.69 -20.82 -10.49
C ILE A 66 2.06 -22.21 -10.61
N TYR A 67 0.91 -22.44 -9.99
CA TYR A 67 0.22 -23.73 -10.06
C TYR A 67 -0.21 -24.09 -11.49
N ARG A 68 -0.74 -23.11 -12.25
CA ARG A 68 -1.12 -23.30 -13.66
C ARG A 68 0.11 -23.59 -14.54
N GLN A 69 1.20 -22.85 -14.36
CA GLN A 69 2.44 -23.06 -15.12
C GLN A 69 3.10 -24.41 -14.78
N GLY A 70 3.15 -24.78 -13.50
CA GLY A 70 3.69 -26.06 -13.05
C GLY A 70 2.92 -27.30 -13.54
N ARG A 71 1.62 -27.16 -13.82
CA ARG A 71 0.81 -28.21 -14.49
C ARG A 71 1.09 -28.33 -16.00
N GLY A 72 1.65 -27.30 -16.63
CA GLY A 72 2.07 -27.34 -18.04
C GLY A 72 3.41 -28.04 -18.25
N ILE A 73 4.31 -28.00 -17.25
CA ILE A 73 5.67 -28.54 -17.36
C ILE A 73 5.72 -30.07 -17.14
N ARG A 74 4.77 -30.66 -16.40
CA ARG A 74 4.73 -32.12 -16.15
C ARG A 74 3.99 -32.95 -17.23
N ARG A 75 3.64 -32.35 -18.37
CA ARG A 75 2.95 -33.04 -19.49
C ARG A 75 3.74 -32.99 -20.81
N SER A 76 5.07 -32.97 -20.76
CA SER A 76 5.92 -33.17 -21.93
C SER A 76 6.91 -34.28 -21.67
#